data_AF-W7URF5-F1
#
_entry.id   AF-W7URF5-F1
#
_cell.length_a   1.000
_cell.length_b   1.000
_cell.length_c   1.000
_cell.angle_alpha   90.00
_cell.angle_beta   90.00
_cell.angle_gamma   90.00
#
_symmetry.space_group_name_H-M   'P 1'
#
loop_
_entity.id
_entity.type
_entity.pdbx_description
1 polymer ?
#
loop_
_entity_poly.entity_id
_entity_poly.type
_entity_poly.pdbx_seq_one_letter_code
_entity_poly.pdbx_strand_id
1 'polypeptide(L)' 'MPCSDFFCGMFGNIITDDIRPLINAEREILGKIQLDDGGFDISWQWYNDYKEFAKAREYWRPRITLDKLLFYRYNA' A
#
# COMPACT_ATOMS: atom_id res chain seq x y z
N MET A 1 9.39 -0.09 -0.11
CA MET A 1 8.28 -1.03 -0.40
C MET A 1 7.27 -0.84 0.72
N PRO A 2 6.03 -0.39 0.47
CA PRO A 2 5.03 -0.28 1.53
C PRO A 2 4.61 -1.68 2.02
N CYS A 3 4.42 -1.83 3.34
CA CYS A 3 4.10 -3.13 3.96
C CYS A 3 2.67 -3.60 3.67
N SER A 4 1.80 -2.75 3.14
CA SER A 4 0.42 -3.08 2.74
C SER A 4 0.30 -4.32 1.84
N ASP A 5 1.28 -4.55 0.97
CA ASP A 5 1.28 -5.66 0.02
C ASP A 5 1.46 -7.02 0.72
N PHE A 6 2.04 -7.05 1.92
CA PHE A 6 2.19 -8.26 2.73
C PHE A 6 0.90 -8.64 3.47
N PHE A 7 0.02 -7.68 3.73
CA PHE A 7 -1.19 -7.92 4.53
C PHE A 7 -2.44 -8.11 3.66
N CYS A 8 -2.38 -7.75 2.38
CA CYS A 8 -3.42 -8.01 1.39
C CYS A 8 -3.19 -9.36 0.68
N GLY A 9 -3.55 -10.47 1.34
CA GLY A 9 -3.41 -11.83 0.79
C GLY A 9 -3.46 -12.94 1.84
N MET A 10 -3.03 -14.16 1.47
CA MET A 10 -3.06 -15.48 2.18
C MET A 10 -2.50 -15.55 3.62
N PHE A 11 -2.39 -14.43 4.33
CA PHE A 11 -1.72 -14.33 5.62
C PHE A 11 -2.66 -14.01 6.78
N GLY A 12 -3.99 -14.15 6.59
CA GLY A 12 -4.93 -14.10 7.72
C GLY A 12 -4.57 -15.07 8.85
N ASN A 13 -3.91 -16.20 8.51
CA ASN A 13 -3.40 -17.18 9.46
C ASN A 13 -2.05 -16.80 10.11
N ILE A 14 -1.38 -15.74 9.62
CA ILE A 14 -0.11 -15.22 10.14
C ILE A 14 -0.34 -13.98 11.00
N ILE A 15 -1.55 -13.37 10.99
CA ILE A 15 -1.87 -12.24 11.86
C ILE A 15 -1.96 -12.73 13.31
N THR A 16 -0.83 -12.70 14.01
CA THR A 16 -0.73 -12.91 15.45
C THR A 16 -0.86 -11.59 16.19
N ASP A 17 -1.12 -11.67 17.51
CA ASP A 17 -1.20 -10.46 18.34
C ASP A 17 0.10 -9.64 18.33
N ASP A 18 1.24 -10.29 18.11
CA ASP A 18 2.56 -9.64 18.03
C ASP A 18 2.70 -8.71 16.80
N ILE A 19 1.93 -8.95 15.74
CA ILE A 19 1.99 -8.16 14.50
C ILE A 19 0.97 -7.02 14.49
N ARG A 20 -0.04 -7.05 15.38
CA ARG A 20 -1.05 -5.97 15.49
C ARG A 20 -0.47 -4.56 15.66
N PRO A 21 0.61 -4.33 16.44
CA PRO A 21 1.22 -3.01 16.52
C PRO A 21 1.71 -2.48 15.16
N LEU A 22 2.24 -3.36 14.32
CA LEU A 22 2.70 -3.00 12.96
C LEU A 22 1.52 -2.67 12.05
N ILE A 23 0.43 -3.42 12.14
CA ILE A 23 -0.80 -3.15 11.40
C ILE A 23 -1.39 -1.79 11.80
N ASN A 24 -1.43 -1.48 13.10
CA ASN A 24 -1.91 -0.20 13.59
C ASN A 24 -1.03 0.96 13.13
N ALA A 25 0.30 0.79 13.17
CA ALA A 25 1.23 1.80 12.67
C ALA A 25 1.03 2.05 11.16
N GLU A 26 0.87 1.00 10.36
CA GLU A 26 0.59 1.12 8.93
C GLU A 26 -0.75 1.85 8.69
N ARG A 27 -1.80 1.53 9.45
CA ARG A 27 -3.11 2.23 9.36
C ARG A 27 -2.98 3.72 9.64
N GLU A 28 -2.25 4.10 10.68
CA GLU A 28 -2.04 5.50 11.03
C GLU A 28 -1.30 6.26 9.91
N ILE A 29 -0.28 5.62 9.30
CA ILE A 29 0.47 6.20 8.19
C ILE A 29 -0.41 6.33 6.96
N LEU A 30 -1.22 5.31 6.62
CA LEU A 30 -2.10 5.34 5.46
C LEU A 30 -3.06 6.53 5.49
N GLY A 31 -3.63 6.85 6.65
CA GLY A 31 -4.47 8.04 6.81
C GLY A 31 -3.76 9.37 6.55
N LYS A 32 -2.43 9.42 6.74
CA LYS A 32 -1.62 10.64 6.54
C LYS A 32 -1.09 10.80 5.10
N ILE A 33 -0.93 9.69 4.37
CA ILE A 33 -0.35 9.70 3.02
C ILE A 33 -1.39 9.59 1.89
N GLN A 34 -2.66 9.46 2.22
CA GLN A 34 -3.74 9.49 1.24
C GLN A 34 -3.81 10.88 0.60
N LEU A 35 -3.86 10.93 -0.72
CA LEU A 35 -3.98 12.17 -1.47
C LEU A 35 -5.43 12.67 -1.46
N ASP A 36 -5.64 13.94 -1.82
CA ASP A 36 -6.97 14.58 -1.85
C ASP A 36 -7.96 13.86 -2.80
N ASP A 37 -7.45 13.18 -3.83
CA ASP A 37 -8.26 12.38 -4.76
C ASP A 37 -8.64 10.99 -4.20
N GLY A 38 -8.29 10.71 -2.94
CA GLY A 38 -8.49 9.44 -2.26
C GLY A 38 -7.51 8.34 -2.69
N GLY A 39 -6.65 8.62 -3.67
CA GLY A 39 -5.63 7.69 -4.15
C GLY A 39 -4.37 7.73 -3.31
N PHE A 40 -3.46 6.81 -3.63
CA PHE A 40 -2.12 6.79 -3.04
C PHE A 40 -1.07 7.00 -4.12
N ASP A 41 0.01 7.69 -3.75
CA ASP A 41 1.18 7.78 -4.61
C ASP A 41 2.03 6.50 -4.51
N ILE A 42 2.81 6.24 -5.56
CA ILE A 42 3.71 5.10 -5.62
C ILE A 42 5.11 5.51 -5.14
N SER A 43 5.54 4.99 -3.99
CA SER A 43 6.84 5.36 -3.42
C SER A 43 8.06 4.77 -4.15
N TRP A 44 7.86 3.87 -5.13
CA TRP A 44 8.98 3.32 -5.89
C TRP A 44 9.61 4.36 -6.81
N GLN A 45 10.92 4.25 -6.99
CA GLN A 45 11.65 4.93 -8.03
C GLN A 45 12.53 3.89 -8.72
N TRP A 46 12.49 3.92 -10.05
CA TRP A 46 13.44 3.20 -10.85
C TRP A 46 14.58 4.19 -11.08
N TYR A 47 15.75 3.90 -10.51
CA TYR A 47 16.92 4.79 -10.56
C TYR A 47 17.60 4.74 -11.95
N ASN A 48 16.82 4.99 -12.99
CA ASN A 48 17.23 4.98 -14.40
C ASN A 48 16.31 5.89 -15.24
N ASP A 49 16.68 6.11 -16.50
CA ASP A 49 16.03 7.12 -17.36
C ASP A 49 14.98 6.54 -18.33
N TYR A 50 14.44 5.35 -18.06
CA TYR A 50 13.43 4.74 -18.94
C TYR A 50 12.10 5.48 -18.80
N LYS A 51 11.61 6.01 -19.92
CA LYS A 51 10.40 6.86 -19.96
C LYS A 51 9.12 6.06 -19.76
N GLU A 52 9.16 4.77 -20.04
CA GLU A 52 8.06 3.82 -19.87
C GLU A 52 7.65 3.68 -18.40
N PHE A 53 8.53 4.05 -17.46
CA PHE A 53 8.20 4.01 -16.03
C PHE A 53 7.10 4.98 -15.64
N ALA A 54 6.98 6.13 -16.31
CA ALA A 54 5.85 7.03 -16.09
C ALA A 54 4.53 6.32 -16.41
N LYS A 55 4.49 5.58 -17.52
CA LYS A 55 3.31 4.81 -17.93
C LYS A 55 3.03 3.64 -17.01
N ALA A 56 4.07 2.92 -16.59
CA ALA A 56 3.92 1.88 -15.59
C ALA A 56 3.35 2.44 -14.27
N ARG A 57 3.84 3.61 -13.81
CA ARG A 57 3.33 4.27 -12.61
C ARG A 57 1.84 4.57 -12.69
N GLU A 58 1.36 5.07 -13.83
CA GLU A 58 -0.07 5.27 -14.06
C GLU A 58 -0.88 3.98 -13.95
N TYR A 59 -0.38 2.87 -14.49
CA TYR A 59 -1.08 1.58 -14.47
C TYR A 59 -1.07 0.89 -13.10
N TRP A 60 0.02 1.03 -12.35
CA TRP A 60 0.14 0.44 -11.02
C TRP A 60 -0.59 1.24 -9.94
N ARG A 61 -0.82 2.54 -10.15
CA ARG A 61 -1.44 3.42 -9.15
C ARG A 61 -2.85 2.94 -8.71
N PRO A 62 -3.77 2.57 -9.63
CA PRO A 62 -5.06 2.01 -9.24
C PRO A 62 -4.94 0.72 -8.43
N ARG A 63 -4.03 -0.18 -8.83
CA ARG A 63 -3.81 -1.46 -8.14
C ARG A 63 -3.36 -1.24 -6.70
N ILE A 64 -2.34 -0.40 -6.50
CA ILE A 64 -1.79 -0.07 -5.17
C ILE A 64 -2.84 0.64 -4.32
N THR A 65 -3.62 1.52 -4.92
CA THR A 65 -4.71 2.20 -4.21
C THR A 65 -5.74 1.19 -3.70
N LEU A 66 -6.16 0.25 -4.56
CA LEU A 66 -7.09 -0.80 -4.18
C LEU A 66 -6.53 -1.69 -3.06
N ASP A 67 -5.26 -2.09 -3.14
CA ASP A 67 -4.63 -2.92 -2.12
C ASP A 67 -4.58 -2.21 -0.76
N LYS A 68 -4.22 -0.93 -0.71
CA LYS A 68 -4.22 -0.14 0.53
C LYS A 68 -5.62 0.03 1.13
N LEU A 69 -6.63 0.23 0.28
CA LEU A 69 -8.03 0.32 0.72
C LEU A 69 -8.55 -1.02 1.24
N LEU A 70 -8.20 -2.13 0.59
CA LEU A 70 -8.54 -3.47 1.05
C LEU A 70 -7.86 -3.76 2.39
N PHE A 71 -6.56 -3.45 2.52
CA PHE A 71 -5.84 -3.60 3.79
C PHE A 71 -6.53 -2.83 4.92
N TYR A 72 -6.87 -1.56 4.66
CA TYR A 72 -7.58 -0.73 5.62
C TYR A 72 -8.92 -1.34 6.01
N ARG A 73 -9.71 -1.84 5.05
CA ARG A 73 -11.00 -2.48 5.30
C ARG A 73 -10.89 -3.79 6.09
N TYR A 74 -9.93 -4.65 5.77
CA TYR A 74 -9.77 -5.96 6.42
C TYR A 74 -9.21 -5.86 7.84
N ASN A 75 -8.48 -4.79 8.14
CA ASN A 75 -7.85 -4.56 9.44
C ASN A 75 -8.51 -3.39 10.19
N ALA A 76 -9.71 -2.97 9.79
CA ALA A 76 -10.48 -1.88 10.41
C ALA A 76 -10.98 -2.27 11.80
#